data_AF-B4VZ83-F1
#
_entry.id   AF-B4VZ83-F1
#
_cell.length_a   1.000
_cell.length_b   1.000
_cell.length_c   1.000
_cell.angle_alpha   90.00
_cell.angle_beta   90.00
_cell.angle_gamma   90.00
#
_symmetry.space_group_name_H-M   'P 1'
#
loop_
_entity.id
_entity.type
_entity.pdbx_description
1 polymer ?
#
loop_
_entity_poly.entity_id
_entity_poly.type
_entity_poly.pdbx_seq_one_letter_code
_entity_poly.pdbx_strand_id
1 'polypeptide(L)'
;MTNDKGQITNDIPPGYLNIMGYVDESEVNGPGCRAVVWVQGCNRECASCFNPASWSFEINQLIAVDELADKILSNPHNQGVTFSGGEPFWQAPALAQLAKKLKAAGLNVMSFSGFTLGELQSPDAPPGAQELLGQLDILVDGPFVESLAINSPDSPVSSRNQRVRVFNPALKDQITWASDQMEIHILKDGSRIVTGFRGQMNLSEG
;
A
#
# COMPACT_ATOMS: atom_id res chain seq x y z
N MET A 1 -14.16 10.66 -21.03
CA MET A 1 -15.60 10.38 -20.86
C MET A 1 -15.71 9.31 -19.79
N THR A 2 -16.15 9.68 -18.59
CA THR A 2 -16.40 8.73 -17.49
C THR A 2 -17.63 7.90 -17.84
N ASN A 3 -17.59 6.60 -17.60
CA ASN A 3 -18.77 5.75 -17.69
C ASN A 3 -19.29 5.50 -16.26
N ASP A 4 -20.60 5.37 -16.11
CA ASP A 4 -21.38 5.29 -14.84
C ASP A 4 -21.07 4.07 -13.94
N LYS A 5 -19.87 3.48 -14.04
CA LYS A 5 -19.40 2.35 -13.22
C LYS A 5 -18.02 2.57 -12.57
N GLY A 6 -17.42 3.75 -12.66
CA GLY A 6 -16.18 4.07 -11.95
C GLY A 6 -14.97 3.20 -12.32
N GLN A 7 -14.96 2.59 -13.51
CA GLN A 7 -13.78 1.89 -14.05
C GLN A 7 -12.99 2.84 -14.95
N ILE A 8 -11.77 3.18 -14.54
CA ILE A 8 -10.70 3.57 -15.45
C ILE A 8 -9.69 2.43 -15.46
N THR A 9 -9.65 1.64 -16.53
CA THR A 9 -8.55 0.70 -16.79
C THR A 9 -8.13 0.67 -18.26
N ASN A 10 -8.41 1.71 -19.05
CA ASN A 10 -8.03 1.70 -20.48
C ASN A 10 -6.69 2.39 -20.79
N ASP A 11 -6.05 3.07 -19.84
CA ASP A 11 -4.87 3.90 -20.14
C ASP A 11 -3.56 3.42 -19.51
N ILE A 12 -3.56 2.40 -18.64
CA ILE A 12 -2.34 1.80 -18.10
C ILE A 12 -1.91 0.64 -19.00
N PRO A 13 -0.74 0.70 -19.68
CA PRO A 13 -0.28 -0.39 -20.53
C PRO A 13 -0.05 -1.68 -19.73
N PRO A 14 -0.24 -2.88 -20.33
CA PRO A 14 0.13 -4.14 -19.69
C PRO A 14 1.60 -4.13 -19.23
N GLY A 15 1.86 -4.59 -18.01
CA GLY A 15 3.19 -4.61 -17.43
C GLY A 15 3.65 -3.26 -16.85
N TYR A 16 2.76 -2.26 -16.75
CA TYR A 16 3.02 -0.99 -16.09
C TYR A 16 2.11 -0.81 -14.87
N LEU A 17 2.57 0.03 -13.95
CA LEU A 17 1.81 0.56 -12.81
C LEU A 17 1.69 2.07 -12.97
N ASN A 18 0.54 2.63 -12.59
CA ASN A 18 0.37 4.06 -12.35
C ASN A 18 0.54 4.33 -10.86
N ILE A 19 1.59 5.04 -10.46
CA ILE A 19 1.92 5.25 -9.05
C ILE A 19 1.77 6.72 -8.65
N MET A 20 1.36 6.94 -7.40
CA MET A 20 1.44 8.23 -6.72
C MET A 20 2.89 8.53 -6.32
N GLY A 21 3.61 7.50 -5.88
CA GLY A 21 5.00 7.63 -5.45
C GLY A 21 5.61 6.31 -5.00
N TYR A 22 6.87 6.41 -4.59
CA TYR A 22 7.71 5.28 -4.18
C TYR A 22 8.73 5.75 -3.15
N VAL A 23 9.05 4.88 -2.18
CA VAL A 23 10.22 5.06 -1.30
C VAL A 23 10.88 3.73 -0.98
N ASP A 24 12.18 3.78 -0.72
CA ASP A 24 12.96 2.67 -0.16
C ASP A 24 13.06 2.80 1.36
N GLU A 25 13.48 1.72 2.02
CA GLU A 25 13.95 1.74 3.41
C GLU A 25 12.96 2.27 4.46
N SER A 26 11.65 2.10 4.24
CA SER A 26 10.66 2.51 5.23
C SER A 26 10.58 1.51 6.38
N GLU A 27 10.55 2.02 7.62
CA GLU A 27 10.35 1.19 8.83
C GLU A 27 8.92 1.27 9.40
N VAL A 28 8.10 2.20 8.90
CA VAL A 28 6.77 2.48 9.48
C VAL A 28 5.60 1.93 8.66
N ASN A 29 5.86 1.33 7.48
CA ASN A 29 4.83 0.87 6.54
C ASN A 29 4.68 -0.66 6.48
N GLY A 30 5.14 -1.39 7.50
CA GLY A 30 5.01 -2.85 7.58
C GLY A 30 6.14 -3.51 8.39
N PRO A 31 6.23 -4.85 8.39
CA PRO A 31 7.34 -5.58 9.01
C PRO A 31 8.70 -5.22 8.39
N GLY A 32 9.65 -4.85 9.25
CA GLY A 32 11.04 -4.59 8.86
C GLY A 32 11.22 -3.39 7.93
N CYS A 33 12.46 -3.20 7.50
CA CYS A 33 12.84 -2.15 6.54
C CYS A 33 12.40 -2.56 5.13
N ARG A 34 11.67 -1.72 4.41
CA ARG A 34 11.04 -2.12 3.14
C ARG A 34 10.73 -1.00 2.17
N ALA A 35 10.62 -1.37 0.89
CA ALA A 35 10.09 -0.48 -0.12
C ALA A 35 8.58 -0.26 0.05
N VAL A 36 8.10 0.91 -0.31
CA VAL A 36 6.67 1.23 -0.34
C VAL A 36 6.30 1.77 -1.70
N VAL A 37 5.27 1.18 -2.29
CA VAL A 37 4.70 1.59 -3.56
C VAL A 37 3.30 2.14 -3.27
N TRP A 38 3.09 3.44 -3.52
CA TRP A 38 1.75 4.03 -3.47
C TRP A 38 1.17 4.03 -4.87
N VAL A 39 0.15 3.22 -5.14
CA VAL A 39 -0.51 3.26 -6.45
C VAL A 39 -1.43 4.47 -6.57
N GLN A 40 -1.76 4.84 -7.80
CA GLN A 40 -2.71 5.90 -8.15
C GLN A 40 -4.08 5.30 -8.47
N GLY A 41 -5.16 5.98 -8.08
CA GLY A 41 -6.56 5.59 -8.31
C GLY A 41 -7.24 4.99 -7.07
N CYS A 42 -8.25 5.67 -6.55
CA CYS A 42 -9.15 5.15 -5.50
C CYS A 42 -10.49 5.88 -5.48
N ASN A 43 -11.58 5.13 -5.54
CA ASN A 43 -12.95 5.66 -5.52
C ASN A 43 -13.54 5.82 -4.11
N ARG A 44 -12.81 5.43 -3.05
CA ARG A 44 -13.34 5.43 -1.68
C ARG A 44 -13.36 6.80 -1.04
N GLU A 45 -12.41 7.66 -1.42
CA GLU A 45 -12.32 9.06 -0.96
C GLU A 45 -12.56 9.22 0.55
N CYS A 46 -11.95 8.33 1.35
CA CYS A 46 -12.19 8.28 2.79
C CYS A 46 -12.01 9.65 3.44
N ALA A 47 -12.91 10.03 4.35
CA ALA A 47 -12.73 11.22 5.19
C ALA A 47 -11.38 11.12 5.92
N SER A 48 -10.62 12.21 5.90
CA SER A 48 -9.27 12.28 6.47
C SER A 48 -8.28 11.24 5.90
N CYS A 49 -8.45 10.85 4.62
CA CYS A 49 -7.48 10.02 3.90
C CYS A 49 -6.06 10.61 4.00
N PHE A 50 -5.08 9.75 4.24
CA PHE A 50 -3.68 10.18 4.32
C PHE A 50 -3.09 10.53 2.94
N ASN A 51 -3.61 9.89 1.88
CA ASN A 51 -3.11 10.01 0.51
C ASN A 51 -4.20 10.51 -0.46
N PRO A 52 -4.84 11.68 -0.23
CA PRO A 52 -5.92 12.16 -1.09
C PRO A 52 -5.45 12.45 -2.53
N ALA A 53 -4.15 12.74 -2.71
CA ALA A 53 -3.54 12.88 -4.04
C ALA A 53 -3.61 11.60 -4.89
N SER A 54 -3.80 10.43 -4.26
CA SER A 54 -3.93 9.15 -4.98
C SER A 54 -5.35 8.86 -5.50
N TRP A 55 -6.36 9.70 -5.25
CA TRP A 55 -7.75 9.39 -5.63
C TRP A 55 -7.99 9.37 -7.13
N SER A 56 -7.45 10.35 -7.86
CA SER A 56 -7.61 10.43 -9.31
C SER A 56 -7.12 9.15 -9.98
N PHE A 57 -7.87 8.65 -10.95
CA PHE A 57 -7.46 7.53 -11.79
C PHE A 57 -6.67 7.99 -13.04
N GLU A 58 -6.44 9.29 -13.20
CA GLU A 58 -5.58 9.81 -14.26
C GLU A 58 -4.14 9.30 -14.10
N ILE A 59 -3.42 9.20 -15.23
CA ILE A 59 -2.02 8.83 -15.22
C ILE A 59 -1.22 9.92 -14.49
N ASN A 60 -0.57 9.53 -13.39
CA ASN A 60 0.37 10.38 -12.67
C ASN A 60 1.81 9.99 -13.04
N GLN A 61 2.22 8.77 -12.72
CA GLN A 61 3.56 8.25 -13.04
C GLN A 61 3.45 6.80 -13.51
N LEU A 62 3.76 6.54 -14.78
CA LEU A 62 3.89 5.17 -15.28
C LEU A 62 5.28 4.64 -15.00
N ILE A 63 5.34 3.45 -14.40
CA ILE A 63 6.58 2.70 -14.20
C ILE A 63 6.39 1.26 -14.66
N ALA A 64 7.37 0.72 -15.39
CA ALA A 64 7.33 -0.68 -15.80
C ALA A 64 7.54 -1.58 -14.58
N VAL A 65 6.81 -2.71 -14.53
CA VAL A 65 6.95 -3.70 -13.45
C VAL A 65 8.38 -4.20 -13.32
N ASP A 66 9.06 -4.43 -14.44
CA ASP A 66 10.46 -4.88 -14.46
C ASP A 66 11.40 -3.81 -13.89
N GLU A 67 11.23 -2.55 -14.29
CA GLU A 67 12.01 -1.42 -13.79
C GLU A 67 11.84 -1.23 -12.27
N LEU A 68 10.59 -1.29 -11.79
CA LEU A 68 10.31 -1.16 -10.37
C LEU A 68 10.86 -2.36 -9.57
N ALA A 69 10.79 -3.57 -10.12
CA ALA A 69 11.39 -4.74 -9.50
C ALA A 69 12.91 -4.59 -9.36
N ASP A 70 13.61 -4.20 -10.43
CA ASP A 70 15.05 -3.97 -10.42
C ASP A 70 15.44 -2.89 -9.41
N LYS A 71 14.65 -1.80 -9.36
CA LYS A 71 14.85 -0.72 -8.39
C LYS A 71 14.75 -1.21 -6.95
N ILE A 72 13.68 -1.93 -6.59
CA ILE A 72 13.46 -2.46 -5.23
C ILE A 72 14.58 -3.45 -4.85
N LEU A 73 14.95 -4.35 -5.77
CA LEU A 73 15.95 -5.39 -5.54
C LEU A 73 17.39 -4.86 -5.49
N SER A 74 17.65 -3.71 -6.12
CA SER A 74 18.97 -3.07 -6.07
C SER A 74 19.33 -2.57 -4.67
N ASN A 75 18.33 -2.38 -3.80
CA ASN A 75 18.55 -1.95 -2.42
C ASN A 75 18.52 -3.15 -1.46
N PRO A 76 19.69 -3.58 -0.91
CA PRO A 76 19.78 -4.75 -0.04
C PRO A 76 19.15 -4.52 1.35
N HIS A 77 18.81 -3.30 1.72
CA HIS A 77 18.15 -3.00 3.00
C HIS A 77 16.67 -3.36 2.99
N ASN A 78 16.06 -3.44 1.79
CA ASN A 78 14.68 -3.88 1.66
C ASN A 78 14.56 -5.37 2.01
N GLN A 79 13.79 -5.66 3.05
CA GLN A 79 13.39 -7.01 3.46
C GLN A 79 12.03 -7.41 2.86
N GLY A 80 11.33 -6.45 2.26
CA GLY A 80 10.02 -6.64 1.68
C GLY A 80 9.55 -5.45 0.83
N VAL A 81 8.31 -5.53 0.37
CA VAL A 81 7.58 -4.40 -0.24
C VAL A 81 6.18 -4.28 0.36
N THR A 82 5.73 -3.05 0.59
CA THR A 82 4.33 -2.72 0.91
C THR A 82 3.67 -2.06 -0.29
N PHE A 83 2.55 -2.62 -0.73
CA PHE A 83 1.62 -1.96 -1.64
C PHE A 83 0.61 -1.17 -0.81
N SER A 84 0.55 0.13 -1.05
CA SER A 84 -0.36 1.07 -0.39
C SER A 84 -0.84 2.07 -1.44
N GLY A 85 -1.50 3.14 -0.99
CA GLY A 85 -1.86 4.29 -1.82
C GLY A 85 -2.83 3.94 -2.93
N GLY A 86 -3.68 4.91 -3.27
CA GLY A 86 -4.89 4.63 -4.03
C GLY A 86 -5.60 3.42 -3.42
N GLU A 87 -5.94 2.46 -4.26
CA GLU A 87 -6.35 1.13 -3.86
C GLU A 87 -5.56 0.11 -4.70
N PRO A 88 -4.59 -0.63 -4.10
CA PRO A 88 -3.74 -1.59 -4.80
C PRO A 88 -4.51 -2.58 -5.67
N PHE A 89 -5.70 -3.02 -5.23
CA PHE A 89 -6.46 -4.01 -5.98
C PHE A 89 -7.05 -3.48 -7.30
N TRP A 90 -7.06 -2.17 -7.55
CA TRP A 90 -7.38 -1.63 -8.88
C TRP A 90 -6.27 -1.85 -9.92
N GLN A 91 -5.06 -2.17 -9.49
CA GLN A 91 -3.92 -2.49 -10.36
C GLN A 91 -3.38 -3.90 -10.10
N ALA A 92 -4.22 -4.79 -9.58
CA ALA A 92 -3.85 -6.13 -9.12
C ALA A 92 -3.07 -6.98 -10.14
N PRO A 93 -3.39 -6.98 -11.46
CA PRO A 93 -2.65 -7.82 -12.41
C PRO A 93 -1.16 -7.47 -12.52
N ALA A 94 -0.82 -6.18 -12.49
CA ALA A 94 0.58 -5.71 -12.55
C ALA A 94 1.27 -5.86 -11.19
N LEU A 95 0.58 -5.57 -10.09
CA LEU A 95 1.11 -5.79 -8.74
C LEU A 95 1.37 -7.27 -8.45
N ALA A 96 0.54 -8.20 -8.95
CA ALA A 96 0.78 -9.64 -8.81
C ALA A 96 2.06 -10.06 -9.54
N GLN A 97 2.34 -9.49 -10.73
CA GLN A 97 3.59 -9.73 -11.45
C GLN A 97 4.81 -9.21 -10.69
N LEU A 98 4.71 -7.98 -10.16
CA LEU A 98 5.75 -7.40 -9.31
C LEU A 98 6.00 -8.25 -8.06
N ALA A 99 4.94 -8.58 -7.32
CA ALA A 99 5.01 -9.40 -6.12
C ALA A 99 5.68 -10.75 -6.38
N LYS A 100 5.32 -11.43 -7.47
CA LYS A 100 5.93 -12.70 -7.86
C LYS A 100 7.44 -12.59 -8.06
N LYS A 101 7.91 -11.51 -8.72
CA LYS A 101 9.35 -11.26 -8.93
C LYS A 101 10.08 -11.02 -7.61
N LEU A 102 9.52 -10.17 -6.75
CA LEU A 102 10.14 -9.82 -5.47
C LEU A 102 10.17 -11.01 -4.51
N LYS A 103 9.12 -11.82 -4.45
CA LYS A 103 9.10 -13.07 -3.67
C LYS A 103 10.13 -14.07 -4.18
N ALA A 104 10.29 -14.20 -5.50
CA ALA A 104 11.30 -15.10 -6.06
C ALA A 104 12.74 -14.70 -5.66
N ALA A 105 12.96 -13.43 -5.34
CA ALA A 105 14.22 -12.91 -4.80
C ALA A 105 14.30 -12.93 -3.26
N GLY A 106 13.29 -13.47 -2.56
CA GLY A 106 13.27 -13.64 -1.11
C GLY A 106 12.63 -12.49 -0.31
N LEU A 107 12.06 -11.48 -0.98
CA LEU A 107 11.36 -10.39 -0.30
C LEU A 107 9.93 -10.78 0.11
N ASN A 108 9.48 -10.32 1.27
CA ASN A 108 8.08 -10.49 1.69
C ASN A 108 7.18 -9.37 1.14
N VAL A 109 5.91 -9.67 0.86
CA VAL A 109 4.97 -8.76 0.22
C VAL A 109 3.77 -8.49 1.13
N MET A 110 3.46 -7.21 1.32
CA MET A 110 2.29 -6.76 2.08
C MET A 110 1.42 -5.84 1.22
N SER A 111 0.11 -5.80 1.49
CA SER A 111 -0.78 -4.77 0.95
C SER A 111 -1.69 -4.17 2.02
N PHE A 112 -1.88 -2.85 1.96
CA PHE A 112 -3.07 -2.20 2.53
C PHE A 112 -4.18 -2.20 1.48
N SER A 113 -5.43 -2.39 1.90
CA SER A 113 -6.59 -2.44 1.00
C SER A 113 -7.81 -1.89 1.71
N GLY A 114 -8.58 -1.05 1.01
CA GLY A 114 -9.89 -0.62 1.47
C GLY A 114 -10.95 -1.71 1.33
N PHE A 115 -10.72 -2.71 0.49
CA PHE A 115 -11.55 -3.93 0.48
C PHE A 115 -11.22 -4.82 1.67
N THR A 116 -12.25 -5.48 2.19
CA THR A 116 -12.15 -6.63 3.09
C THR A 116 -11.69 -7.87 2.32
N LEU A 117 -11.07 -8.84 3.01
CA LEU A 117 -10.69 -10.11 2.40
C LEU A 117 -11.89 -10.82 1.75
N GLY A 118 -13.08 -10.73 2.35
CA GLY A 118 -14.30 -11.32 1.80
C GLY A 118 -14.71 -10.69 0.47
N GLU A 119 -14.64 -9.36 0.34
CA GLU A 119 -14.88 -8.68 -0.94
C GLU A 119 -13.85 -9.09 -1.99
N LEU A 120 -12.57 -9.17 -1.61
CA LEU A 120 -11.50 -9.57 -2.52
C LEU A 120 -11.60 -11.04 -2.97
N GLN A 121 -12.25 -11.89 -2.19
CA GLN A 121 -12.54 -13.30 -2.50
C GLN A 121 -13.89 -13.52 -3.20
N SER A 122 -14.69 -12.47 -3.36
CA SER A 122 -16.01 -12.57 -3.96
C SER A 122 -15.93 -12.64 -5.49
N PRO A 123 -17.00 -13.12 -6.16
CA PRO A 123 -17.11 -13.05 -7.62
C PRO A 123 -17.05 -11.62 -8.19
N ASP A 124 -17.34 -10.60 -7.37
CA ASP A 124 -17.34 -9.19 -7.75
C ASP A 124 -15.99 -8.49 -7.47
N ALA A 125 -14.96 -9.25 -7.07
CA ALA A 125 -13.63 -8.72 -6.78
C ALA A 125 -13.00 -8.07 -8.04
N PRO A 126 -12.10 -7.08 -7.86
CA PRO A 126 -11.35 -6.50 -8.97
C PRO A 126 -10.59 -7.58 -9.78
N PRO A 127 -10.46 -7.40 -11.11
CA PRO A 127 -9.68 -8.32 -11.94
C PRO A 127 -8.25 -8.48 -11.41
N GLY A 128 -7.77 -9.72 -11.29
CA GLY A 128 -6.43 -9.99 -10.75
C GLY A 128 -6.34 -10.07 -9.22
N ALA A 129 -7.45 -9.87 -8.49
CA ALA A 129 -7.43 -9.85 -7.03
C ALA A 129 -6.97 -11.19 -6.43
N GLN A 130 -7.40 -12.31 -7.00
CA GLN A 130 -6.99 -13.64 -6.52
C GLN A 130 -5.50 -13.88 -6.74
N GLU A 131 -4.98 -13.47 -7.88
CA GLU A 131 -3.58 -13.59 -8.22
C GLU A 131 -2.71 -12.76 -7.27
N LEU A 132 -3.11 -11.50 -6.99
CA LEU A 132 -2.40 -10.65 -6.05
C LEU A 132 -2.50 -11.21 -4.62
N LEU A 133 -3.69 -11.59 -4.15
CA LEU A 133 -3.90 -12.21 -2.84
C LEU A 133 -2.99 -13.43 -2.65
N GLY A 134 -2.86 -14.27 -3.68
CA GLY A 134 -1.99 -15.44 -3.67
C GLY A 134 -0.50 -15.12 -3.55
N GLN A 135 -0.08 -13.87 -3.76
CA GLN A 135 1.29 -13.42 -3.53
C GLN A 135 1.49 -12.74 -2.17
N LEU A 136 0.44 -12.26 -1.49
CA LEU A 136 0.61 -11.52 -0.24
C LEU A 136 1.05 -12.43 0.90
N ASP A 137 1.99 -11.95 1.71
CA ASP A 137 2.34 -12.51 3.01
C ASP A 137 1.49 -11.88 4.13
N ILE A 138 1.15 -10.60 3.99
CA ILE A 138 0.28 -9.84 4.90
C ILE A 138 -0.71 -8.99 4.10
N LEU A 139 -1.97 -8.93 4.54
CA LEU A 139 -2.97 -7.99 4.07
C LEU A 139 -3.53 -7.22 5.26
N VAL A 140 -3.57 -5.90 5.19
CA VAL A 140 -4.42 -5.08 6.06
C VAL A 140 -5.68 -4.75 5.28
N ASP A 141 -6.80 -5.35 5.68
CA ASP A 141 -8.08 -5.27 4.98
C ASP A 141 -9.04 -4.27 5.64
N GLY A 142 -9.94 -3.70 4.84
CA GLY A 142 -11.02 -2.81 5.27
C GLY A 142 -10.74 -1.31 5.10
N PRO A 143 -11.79 -0.50 4.85
CA PRO A 143 -11.63 0.92 4.59
C PRO A 143 -11.20 1.67 5.86
N PHE A 144 -10.54 2.80 5.71
CA PHE A 144 -10.37 3.74 6.81
C PHE A 144 -11.72 4.38 7.13
N VAL A 145 -12.13 4.32 8.40
CA VAL A 145 -13.33 4.98 8.92
C VAL A 145 -12.91 5.92 10.05
N GLU A 146 -13.11 7.22 9.84
CA GLU A 146 -12.65 8.27 10.76
C GLU A 146 -13.25 8.14 12.17
N SER A 147 -14.54 7.83 12.29
CA SER A 147 -15.19 7.60 13.59
C SER A 147 -14.68 6.37 14.35
N LEU A 148 -13.94 5.50 13.65
CA LEU A 148 -13.31 4.31 14.19
C LEU A 148 -11.79 4.43 14.25
N ALA A 149 -11.23 5.63 14.00
CA ALA A 149 -9.79 5.85 13.96
C ALA A 149 -9.09 5.35 15.24
N ILE A 150 -7.91 4.77 15.03
CA ILE A 150 -6.98 4.36 16.08
C ILE A 150 -5.70 5.18 15.86
N ASN A 151 -5.27 5.88 16.91
CA ASN A 151 -4.01 6.60 16.95
C ASN A 151 -3.23 6.04 18.15
N SER A 152 -2.62 4.85 17.97
CA SER A 152 -1.97 4.12 19.07
C SER A 152 -0.60 3.58 18.64
N PRO A 153 0.40 3.62 19.55
CA PRO A 153 1.76 3.16 19.29
C PRO A 153 1.91 1.66 19.16
N ASP A 154 0.84 0.91 19.43
CA ASP A 154 0.86 -0.54 19.42
C ASP A 154 -0.13 -1.12 18.40
N SER A 155 -0.82 -0.27 17.63
CA SER A 155 -1.83 -0.73 16.68
C SER A 155 -1.29 -0.76 15.26
N PRO A 156 -1.30 -1.91 14.56
CA PRO A 156 -0.87 -2.00 13.17
C PRO A 156 -1.92 -1.49 12.15
N VAL A 157 -3.07 -1.02 12.64
CA VAL A 157 -4.20 -0.56 11.82
C VAL A 157 -4.65 0.82 12.27
N SER A 158 -5.14 1.64 11.34
CA SER A 158 -5.54 3.02 11.62
C SER A 158 -7.02 3.17 11.93
N SER A 159 -7.82 2.11 11.79
CA SER A 159 -9.26 2.13 12.09
C SER A 159 -9.75 0.79 12.62
N ARG A 160 -10.62 0.78 13.63
CA ARG A 160 -11.06 -0.43 14.36
C ARG A 160 -11.76 -1.49 13.49
N ASN A 161 -12.27 -1.11 12.31
CA ASN A 161 -12.88 -2.06 11.38
C ASN A 161 -11.85 -2.79 10.50
N GLN A 162 -10.59 -2.35 10.49
CA GLN A 162 -9.53 -2.95 9.70
C GLN A 162 -8.95 -4.19 10.40
N ARG A 163 -8.42 -5.14 9.62
CA ARG A 163 -7.83 -6.35 10.18
C ARG A 163 -6.52 -6.70 9.50
N VAL A 164 -5.53 -7.08 10.30
CA VAL A 164 -4.30 -7.71 9.81
C VAL A 164 -4.58 -9.18 9.51
N ARG A 165 -4.35 -9.59 8.27
CA ARG A 165 -4.41 -10.97 7.79
C ARG A 165 -3.00 -11.43 7.50
N VAL A 166 -2.52 -12.39 8.25
CA VAL A 166 -1.18 -12.97 8.05
C VAL A 166 -1.35 -14.27 7.28
N PHE A 167 -0.90 -14.29 6.03
CA PHE A 167 -0.92 -15.48 5.17
C PHE A 167 0.37 -16.29 5.28
N ASN A 168 1.49 -15.63 5.59
CA ASN A 168 2.77 -16.27 5.86
C ASN A 168 2.99 -16.42 7.37
N PRO A 169 2.90 -17.64 7.94
CA PRO A 169 3.03 -17.86 9.39
C PRO A 169 4.36 -17.37 9.98
N ALA A 170 5.43 -17.29 9.19
CA ALA A 170 6.73 -16.82 9.66
C ALA A 170 6.73 -15.33 10.07
N LEU A 171 5.75 -14.55 9.60
CA LEU A 171 5.61 -13.12 9.91
C LEU A 171 4.64 -12.85 11.07
N LYS A 172 4.03 -13.88 11.67
CA LYS A 172 3.00 -13.70 12.70
C LYS A 172 3.48 -12.88 13.90
N ASP A 173 4.74 -13.09 14.30
CA ASP A 173 5.37 -12.40 15.43
C ASP A 173 6.23 -11.21 14.98
N GLN A 174 6.13 -10.80 13.71
CA GLN A 174 6.90 -9.70 13.10
C GLN A 174 6.03 -8.46 12.82
N ILE A 175 4.91 -8.31 13.52
CA ILE A 175 4.07 -7.11 13.41
C ILE A 175 4.72 -5.98 14.22
N THR A 176 5.59 -5.20 13.59
CA THR A 176 6.46 -4.23 14.25
C THR A 176 6.11 -2.76 13.98
N TRP A 177 5.15 -2.48 13.09
CA TRP A 177 4.76 -1.10 12.75
C TRP A 177 3.55 -0.65 13.55
N ALA A 178 3.37 0.66 13.66
CA ALA A 178 2.24 1.24 14.39
C ALA A 178 1.57 2.40 13.66
N SER A 179 0.28 2.55 13.94
CA SER A 179 -0.66 3.52 13.38
C SER A 179 -0.44 4.97 13.84
N ASP A 180 0.58 5.22 14.66
CA ASP A 180 0.94 6.56 15.11
C ASP A 180 2.39 6.96 14.76
N GLN A 181 3.07 6.15 13.94
CA GLN A 181 4.44 6.42 13.50
C GLN A 181 4.46 7.14 12.17
N MET A 182 5.29 8.18 12.08
CA MET A 182 5.51 8.96 10.87
C MET A 182 6.99 9.00 10.54
N GLU A 183 7.30 8.90 9.26
CA GLU A 183 8.64 8.89 8.71
C GLU A 183 8.78 10.02 7.70
N ILE A 184 9.94 10.70 7.72
CA ILE A 184 10.24 11.81 6.81
C ILE A 184 11.53 11.47 6.06
N HIS A 185 11.41 11.28 4.75
CA HIS A 185 12.55 11.12 3.86
C HIS A 185 12.92 12.48 3.27
N ILE A 186 14.17 12.89 3.44
CA ILE A 186 14.71 14.12 2.84
C ILE A 186 15.52 13.71 1.61
N LEU A 187 15.05 14.07 0.42
CA LEU A 187 15.68 13.69 -0.84
C LEU A 187 16.87 14.62 -1.15
N LYS A 188 17.74 14.18 -2.08
CA LYS A 188 18.97 14.90 -2.47
C LYS A 188 18.71 16.31 -3.01
N ASP A 189 17.53 16.54 -3.58
CA ASP A 189 17.09 17.84 -4.10
C ASP A 189 16.44 18.73 -3.02
N GLY A 190 16.38 18.27 -1.77
CA GLY A 190 15.79 18.97 -0.63
C GLY A 190 14.28 18.79 -0.49
N SER A 191 13.64 18.06 -1.41
CA SER A 191 12.22 17.70 -1.27
C SER A 191 12.02 16.67 -0.15
N ARG A 192 10.78 16.56 0.34
CA ARG A 192 10.43 15.71 1.49
C ARG A 192 9.27 14.78 1.14
N ILE A 193 9.42 13.51 1.47
CA ILE A 193 8.33 12.54 1.49
C ILE A 193 7.96 12.31 2.95
N VAL A 194 6.68 12.48 3.29
CA VAL A 194 6.15 12.17 4.60
C VAL A 194 5.25 10.95 4.47
N THR A 195 5.55 9.89 5.20
CA THR A 195 4.83 8.62 5.16
C THR A 195 4.55 8.08 6.55
N GLY A 196 3.74 7.03 6.62
CA GLY A 196 3.34 6.37 7.86
C GLY A 196 1.89 6.73 8.16
N PHE A 197 1.61 6.97 9.43
CA PHE A 197 0.28 7.19 9.94
C PHE A 197 0.24 8.44 10.81
N ARG A 198 -0.88 9.16 10.78
CA ARG A 198 -1.04 10.37 11.60
C ARG A 198 -1.32 9.99 13.05
N GLY A 199 -0.27 9.95 13.87
CA GLY A 199 -0.41 10.01 15.32
C GLY A 199 -0.96 11.37 15.78
N GLN A 200 -1.49 11.42 17.01
CA GLN A 200 -1.79 12.68 17.67
C GLN A 200 -0.48 13.35 18.10
N MET A 201 -0.15 14.53 17.56
CA MET A 201 0.81 15.41 18.21
C MET A 201 0.12 16.10 19.39
N ASN A 202 0.22 15.49 20.59
CA ASN A 202 -0.09 16.21 21.82
C ASN A 202 1.10 17.10 22.16
N LEU A 203 1.18 18.26 21.52
CA LEU A 203 1.92 19.37 22.12
C LEU A 203 1.06 19.82 23.30
N SER A 204 1.31 19.27 24.49
CA SER A 204 0.85 19.94 25.71
C SER A 204 1.49 21.34 25.68
N GLU A 205 0.68 22.37 25.46
CA GLU A 205 1.04 23.73 25.81
C GLU A 205 1.36 23.70 27.31
N GLY A 206 2.66 23.72 27.63
CA GLY A 206 3.17 23.93 28.98
C GLY A 206 3.16 25.40 29.36
#